data_AF-A0A380FFK3-F1
#
_entry.id   AF-A0A380FFK3-F1
#
_cell.length_a   1.000
_cell.length_b   1.000
_cell.length_c   1.000
_cell.angle_alpha   90.00
_cell.angle_beta   90.00
_cell.angle_gamma   90.00
#
_symmetry.space_group_name_H-M   'P 1'
#
loop_
_entity.id
_entity.type
_entity.pdbx_description
1 polymer ?
#
loop_
_entity_poly.entity_id
_entity_poly.type
_entity_poly.pdbx_seq_one_letter_code
_entity_poly.pdbx_strand_id
1 'polypeptide(L)'
;MQQSKISLSYLEKVIPFIGLILLVIIISILNSAFLEPSNLFNLLRQVSINGLIAFGMTFVILTGGIDLSVGSTLALSSALVAILMVSGVDGIIAIIIGCIFGAVLGAINGFLITLGKMAPFIATLATMTVFRGVTLVITDGNPITNLKRQLCIPIVWTRLFYWYSSACHYDVHYLYYSLCDTA
;
A
#
# COMPACT_ATOMS: atom_id res chain seq x y z
N MET A 1 41.07 5.53 -21.36
CA MET A 1 40.30 4.51 -20.62
C MET A 1 38.94 5.00 -20.08
N GLN A 2 38.41 6.15 -20.52
CA GLN A 2 37.09 6.64 -20.08
C GLN A 2 35.90 6.00 -20.83
N GLN A 3 36.13 5.49 -22.05
CA GLN A 3 35.07 5.04 -22.96
C GLN A 3 34.36 3.74 -22.51
N SER A 4 35.03 2.83 -21.78
CA SER A 4 34.38 1.59 -21.31
C SER A 4 33.48 1.81 -20.08
N LYS A 5 33.79 2.80 -19.23
CA LYS A 5 32.99 3.09 -18.02
C LYS A 5 31.63 3.70 -18.35
N ILE A 6 31.55 4.54 -19.38
CA ILE A 6 30.29 5.16 -19.82
C ILE A 6 29.30 4.08 -20.30
N SER A 7 29.75 3.09 -21.06
CA SER A 7 28.93 1.94 -21.49
C SER A 7 28.43 1.09 -20.31
N LEU A 8 29.31 0.80 -19.35
CA LEU A 8 28.98 0.00 -18.17
C LEU A 8 27.94 0.68 -17.26
N SER A 9 28.03 2.00 -17.07
CA SER A 9 27.06 2.78 -16.29
C SER A 9 25.67 2.86 -16.93
N TYR A 10 25.58 2.80 -18.26
CA TYR A 10 24.30 2.70 -18.95
C TYR A 10 23.70 1.30 -18.78
N LEU A 11 24.51 0.25 -18.89
CA LEU A 11 24.10 -1.14 -18.68
C LEU A 11 23.56 -1.36 -17.26
N GLU A 12 24.21 -0.84 -16.22
CA GLU A 12 23.75 -0.92 -14.83
C GLU A 12 22.34 -0.36 -14.62
N LYS A 13 21.95 0.68 -15.38
CA LYS A 13 20.61 1.29 -15.29
C LYS A 13 19.54 0.49 -16.02
N VAL A 14 19.88 -0.24 -17.09
CA VAL A 14 18.92 -1.05 -17.86
C VAL A 14 18.81 -2.49 -17.37
N ILE A 15 19.81 -3.01 -16.65
CA ILE A 15 19.80 -4.37 -16.08
C ILE A 15 18.52 -4.66 -15.27
N PRO A 16 18.02 -3.78 -14.37
CA PRO A 16 16.79 -4.05 -13.63
C PRO A 16 15.57 -4.19 -14.55
N PHE A 17 15.49 -3.38 -15.61
CA PHE A 17 14.39 -3.44 -16.58
C PHE A 17 14.46 -4.71 -17.44
N ILE A 18 15.67 -5.07 -17.90
CA ILE A 18 15.90 -6.31 -18.64
C ILE A 18 15.56 -7.52 -17.76
N GLY A 19 16.01 -7.50 -16.51
CA GLY A 19 15.69 -8.53 -15.52
C GLY A 19 14.19 -8.66 -15.26
N LEU A 20 13.47 -7.54 -15.14
CA LEU A 20 12.01 -7.52 -14.99
C LEU A 20 11.31 -8.16 -16.20
N ILE A 21 11.69 -7.76 -17.43
CA ILE A 21 11.09 -8.31 -18.66
C ILE A 21 11.33 -9.83 -18.74
N LEU A 22 12.56 -10.26 -18.50
CA LEU A 22 12.93 -11.67 -18.54
C LEU A 22 12.19 -12.48 -17.47
N LEU A 23 12.07 -11.95 -16.26
CA LEU A 23 11.29 -12.56 -15.18
C LEU A 23 9.81 -12.71 -15.56
N VAL A 24 9.20 -11.66 -16.11
CA VAL A 24 7.80 -11.68 -16.57
C VAL A 24 7.59 -12.76 -17.62
N ILE A 25 8.48 -12.86 -18.62
CA ILE A 25 8.39 -13.89 -19.67
C ILE A 25 8.48 -15.30 -19.06
N ILE A 26 9.48 -15.55 -18.21
CA ILE A 26 9.67 -16.87 -17.59
C ILE A 26 8.46 -17.27 -16.75
N ILE A 27 7.98 -16.38 -15.86
CA ILE A 27 6.85 -16.70 -15.00
C ILE A 27 5.56 -16.87 -15.81
N SER A 28 5.37 -16.09 -16.88
CA SER A 28 4.21 -16.24 -17.77
C SER A 28 4.17 -17.60 -18.48
N ILE A 29 5.34 -18.16 -18.82
CA ILE A 29 5.44 -19.50 -19.41
C ILE A 29 5.19 -20.58 -18.35
N LEU A 30 5.71 -20.41 -17.14
CA LEU A 30 5.59 -21.38 -16.06
C LEU A 30 4.18 -21.41 -15.43
N ASN A 31 3.45 -20.30 -15.47
CA ASN A 31 2.13 -20.17 -14.87
C ASN A 31 1.19 -19.31 -15.73
N SER A 32 0.21 -19.95 -16.37
CA SER A 32 -0.80 -19.27 -17.18
C SER A 32 -1.68 -18.31 -16.38
N ALA A 33 -1.85 -18.55 -15.06
CA ALA A 33 -2.60 -17.67 -14.18
C ALA A 33 -1.86 -16.36 -13.85
N PHE A 34 -0.56 -16.25 -14.18
CA PHE A 34 0.24 -15.06 -13.87
C PHE A 34 -0.28 -13.81 -14.61
N LEU A 35 -0.63 -13.96 -15.88
CA LEU A 35 -1.13 -12.86 -16.72
C LEU A 35 -2.66 -12.68 -16.64
N GLU A 36 -3.34 -13.44 -15.79
CA GLU A 36 -4.77 -13.22 -15.58
C GLU A 36 -5.01 -11.80 -15.02
N PRO A 37 -6.05 -11.09 -15.52
CA PRO A 37 -6.33 -9.72 -15.06
C PRO A 37 -6.48 -9.62 -13.54
N SER A 38 -7.08 -10.63 -12.90
CA SER A 38 -7.23 -10.73 -11.45
C SER A 38 -5.88 -10.68 -10.72
N ASN A 39 -4.92 -11.51 -11.15
CA ASN A 39 -3.58 -11.56 -10.59
C ASN A 39 -2.82 -10.25 -10.86
N LEU A 40 -2.94 -9.70 -12.07
CA LEU A 40 -2.30 -8.44 -12.41
C LEU A 40 -2.83 -7.28 -11.56
N PHE A 41 -4.14 -7.19 -11.33
CA PHE A 41 -4.72 -6.18 -10.43
C PHE A 41 -4.30 -6.38 -8.97
N ASN A 42 -4.14 -7.63 -8.51
CA ASN A 42 -3.63 -7.91 -7.18
C ASN A 42 -2.17 -7.46 -7.01
N LEU A 43 -1.32 -7.76 -8.00
CA LEU A 43 0.08 -7.30 -8.04
C LEU A 43 0.15 -5.77 -8.08
N LEU A 44 -0.64 -5.12 -8.94
CA LEU A 44 -0.68 -3.66 -9.03
C LEU A 44 -1.13 -3.02 -7.72
N ARG A 45 -2.11 -3.60 -7.02
CA ARG A 45 -2.56 -3.13 -5.71
C ARG A 45 -1.45 -3.23 -4.66
N GLN A 46 -0.73 -4.35 -4.61
CA GLN A 46 0.37 -4.57 -3.68
C GLN A 46 1.53 -3.59 -3.94
N VAL A 47 1.90 -3.38 -5.21
CA VAL A 47 2.96 -2.44 -5.59
C VAL A 47 2.55 -0.99 -5.34
N SER A 48 1.27 -0.64 -5.55
CA SER A 48 0.75 0.71 -5.29
C SER A 48 0.95 1.15 -3.83
N ILE A 49 0.74 0.25 -2.86
CA ILE A 49 0.95 0.54 -1.43
C ILE A 49 2.41 0.90 -1.18
N ASN A 50 3.35 0.06 -1.66
CA ASN A 50 4.79 0.32 -1.51
C ASN A 50 5.23 1.59 -2.24
N GLY A 51 4.66 1.87 -3.41
CA GLY A 51 4.93 3.09 -4.18
C GLY A 51 4.52 4.36 -3.43
N LEU A 52 3.32 4.38 -2.82
CA LEU A 52 2.85 5.50 -2.00
C LEU A 52 3.72 5.73 -0.76
N ILE A 53 4.13 4.65 -0.08
CA ILE A 53 5.04 4.74 1.07
C ILE A 53 6.40 5.28 0.63
N ALA A 54 6.95 4.76 -0.47
CA ALA A 54 8.22 5.22 -1.02
C ALA A 54 8.18 6.71 -1.36
N PHE A 55 7.07 7.19 -1.93
CA PHE A 55 6.87 8.62 -2.20
C PHE A 55 6.93 9.45 -0.93
N GLY A 56 6.22 9.07 0.14
CA GLY A 56 6.28 9.74 1.44
C GLY A 56 7.70 9.71 2.06
N MET A 57 8.39 8.57 1.92
CA MET A 57 9.76 8.39 2.40
C MET A 57 10.79 9.27 1.72
N THR A 58 10.54 9.73 0.48
CA THR A 58 11.44 10.68 -0.18
C THR A 58 11.61 11.96 0.63
N PHE A 59 10.54 12.50 1.22
CA PHE A 59 10.61 13.70 2.07
C PHE A 59 11.46 13.46 3.32
N VAL A 60 11.35 12.28 3.95
CA VAL A 60 12.16 11.90 5.11
C VAL A 60 13.64 11.87 4.75
N ILE A 61 14.00 11.25 3.62
CA ILE A 61 15.38 11.15 3.16
C ILE A 61 15.94 12.52 2.80
N LEU A 62 15.14 13.40 2.19
CA LEU A 62 15.56 14.77 1.88
C LEU A 62 15.90 15.58 3.14
N THR A 63 15.30 15.26 4.29
CA THR A 63 15.66 15.86 5.58
C THR A 63 16.91 15.24 6.24
N GLY A 64 17.56 14.27 5.58
CA GLY A 64 18.74 13.57 6.10
C GLY A 64 18.42 12.46 7.11
N GLY A 65 17.14 12.08 7.23
CA GLY A 65 16.67 11.03 8.13
C GLY A 65 16.41 9.70 7.41
N ILE A 66 16.18 8.65 8.22
CA ILE A 66 15.66 7.35 7.76
C ILE A 66 14.50 7.00 8.69
N ASP A 67 13.35 6.65 8.12
CA ASP A 67 12.20 6.16 8.87
C ASP A 67 11.98 4.66 8.62
N LEU A 68 12.33 3.87 9.64
CA LEU A 68 12.12 2.42 9.66
C LEU A 68 10.70 2.03 10.09
N SER A 69 9.96 2.95 10.72
CA SER A 69 8.67 2.67 11.35
C SER A 69 7.49 2.69 10.38
N VAL A 70 7.69 3.09 9.11
CA VAL A 70 6.60 3.22 8.13
C VAL A 70 5.77 1.94 7.96
N GLY A 71 6.40 0.77 8.00
CA GLY A 71 5.69 -0.51 7.90
C GLY A 71 4.81 -0.78 9.13
N SER A 72 5.30 -0.48 10.33
CA SER A 72 4.53 -0.63 11.57
C SER A 72 3.45 0.44 11.74
N THR A 73 3.67 1.65 11.23
CA THR A 73 2.66 2.72 11.19
C THR A 73 1.53 2.34 10.25
N LEU A 74 1.84 1.78 9.07
CA LEU A 74 0.84 1.21 8.16
C LEU A 74 0.04 0.08 8.84
N ALA A 75 0.72 -0.85 9.51
CA ALA A 75 0.07 -1.97 10.18
C ALA A 75 -0.89 -1.49 11.28
N LEU A 76 -0.45 -0.56 12.13
CA LEU A 76 -1.25 -0.06 13.25
C LEU A 76 -2.44 0.79 12.76
N SER A 77 -2.22 1.67 11.79
CA SER A 77 -3.29 2.51 11.22
C SER A 77 -4.32 1.67 10.45
N SER A 78 -3.90 0.67 9.67
CA SER A 78 -4.82 -0.24 8.98
C SER A 78 -5.60 -1.14 9.94
N ALA A 79 -4.98 -1.61 11.03
CA ALA A 79 -5.67 -2.35 12.09
C ALA A 79 -6.78 -1.49 12.74
N LEU A 80 -6.49 -0.22 13.04
CA LEU A 80 -7.49 0.71 13.56
C LEU A 80 -8.67 0.88 12.59
N VAL A 81 -8.40 1.10 11.29
CA VAL A 81 -9.45 1.22 10.25
C VAL A 81 -10.31 -0.03 10.20
N ALA A 82 -9.68 -1.22 10.19
CA ALA A 82 -10.40 -2.48 10.16
C ALA A 82 -11.31 -2.67 11.39
N ILE A 83 -10.83 -2.31 12.59
CA ILE A 83 -11.64 -2.36 13.82
C ILE A 83 -12.83 -1.41 13.74
N LEU A 84 -12.64 -0.18 13.25
CA LEU A 84 -13.71 0.80 13.09
C LEU A 84 -14.78 0.28 12.12
N MET A 85 -14.36 -0.30 11.00
CA MET A 85 -15.28 -0.88 10.01
C MET A 85 -16.06 -2.09 10.56
N VAL A 86 -15.40 -2.98 11.31
CA VAL A 86 -16.07 -4.11 11.97
C VAL A 86 -17.09 -3.61 13.01
N SER A 87 -16.75 -2.52 13.71
CA SER A 87 -17.63 -1.84 14.67
C SER A 87 -18.82 -1.12 14.01
N GLY A 88 -18.89 -1.09 12.68
CA GLY A 88 -20.00 -0.52 11.93
C GLY A 88 -19.83 0.96 11.54
N VAL A 89 -18.63 1.53 11.69
CA VAL A 89 -18.33 2.86 11.17
C VAL A 89 -18.28 2.81 9.64
N ASP A 90 -18.82 3.84 8.99
CA ASP A 90 -18.76 3.99 7.53
C ASP A 90 -17.31 3.92 7.03
N GLY A 91 -17.10 3.22 5.90
CA GLY A 91 -15.77 2.98 5.36
C GLY A 91 -14.98 4.25 5.03
N ILE A 92 -15.64 5.31 4.55
CA ILE A 92 -14.99 6.57 4.20
C ILE A 92 -14.54 7.28 5.48
N ILE A 93 -15.41 7.31 6.50
CA ILE A 93 -15.10 7.91 7.80
C ILE A 93 -13.94 7.16 8.46
N ALA A 94 -13.96 5.82 8.43
CA ALA A 94 -12.90 4.99 8.97
C ALA A 94 -11.55 5.29 8.28
N ILE A 95 -11.52 5.42 6.95
CA ILE A 95 -10.31 5.78 6.20
C ILE A 95 -9.77 7.15 6.62
N ILE A 96 -10.64 8.17 6.74
CA ILE A 96 -10.22 9.52 7.15
C ILE A 96 -9.62 9.48 8.55
N ILE A 97 -10.26 8.79 9.49
CA ILE A 97 -9.75 8.61 10.86
C ILE A 97 -8.39 7.89 10.81
N GLY A 98 -8.25 6.85 9.99
CA GLY A 98 -6.99 6.12 9.79
C GLY A 98 -5.87 7.01 9.26
N CYS A 99 -6.15 7.86 8.27
CA CYS A 99 -5.19 8.81 7.72
C CYS A 99 -4.73 9.84 8.76
N ILE A 100 -5.68 10.41 9.52
CA ILE A 100 -5.36 11.36 10.60
C ILE A 100 -4.51 10.66 11.67
N PHE A 101 -4.89 9.46 12.07
CA PHE A 101 -4.15 8.69 13.06
C PHE A 101 -2.74 8.35 12.59
N GLY A 102 -2.57 7.91 11.33
CA GLY A 102 -1.25 7.69 10.73
C GLY A 102 -0.39 8.96 10.68
N ALA A 103 -1.00 10.12 10.37
CA ALA A 103 -0.30 11.40 10.41
C ALA A 103 0.15 11.78 11.82
N VAL A 104 -0.66 11.50 12.85
CA VAL A 104 -0.29 11.69 14.26
C VAL A 104 0.89 10.79 14.64
N LEU A 105 0.88 9.51 14.25
CA LEU A 105 2.00 8.59 14.50
C LEU A 105 3.30 9.08 13.82
N GLY A 106 3.21 9.58 12.59
CA GLY A 106 4.33 10.21 11.90
C GLY A 106 4.81 11.49 12.60
N ALA A 107 3.89 12.31 13.11
CA ALA A 107 4.23 13.51 13.87
C ALA A 107 4.95 13.19 15.19
N ILE A 108 4.61 12.07 15.85
CA ILE A 108 5.35 11.59 17.04
C ILE A 108 6.81 11.32 16.68
N ASN A 109 7.08 10.64 15.56
CA ASN A 109 8.46 10.44 15.09
C ASN A 109 9.17 11.77 14.82
N GLY A 110 8.50 12.69 14.12
CA GLY A 110 9.05 14.03 13.84
C GLY A 110 9.35 14.82 15.12
N PHE A 111 8.47 14.74 16.13
CA PHE A 111 8.65 15.37 17.43
C PHE A 111 9.85 14.80 18.20
N LEU A 112 9.97 13.47 18.27
CA LEU A 112 11.09 12.80 18.94
C LEU A 112 12.45 13.15 18.30
N ILE A 113 12.49 13.29 16.99
CA ILE A 113 13.72 13.63 16.26
C ILE A 113 14.07 15.11 16.47
N THR A 114 13.12 16.02 16.25
CA THR A 114 13.38 17.47 16.27
C THR A 114 13.59 18.02 17.67
N LEU A 115 12.75 17.64 18.63
CA LEU A 115 12.80 18.17 20.01
C LEU A 115 13.57 17.24 20.94
N GLY A 116 13.45 15.92 20.75
CA GLY A 116 14.21 14.93 21.51
C GLY A 116 15.69 14.86 21.13
N LYS A 117 16.11 15.51 20.03
CA LYS A 117 17.49 15.50 19.50
C LYS A 117 18.05 14.08 19.34
N MET A 118 17.18 13.11 19.08
CA MET A 118 17.55 11.72 18.87
C MET A 118 17.94 11.50 17.41
N ALA A 119 18.86 10.57 17.17
CA ALA A 119 19.17 10.16 15.80
C ALA A 119 17.91 9.54 15.14
N PRO A 120 17.55 9.93 13.90
CA PRO A 120 16.32 9.45 13.22
C PRO A 120 16.16 7.94 13.19
N PHE A 121 17.27 7.23 12.98
CA PHE A 121 17.29 5.77 12.96
C PHE A 121 16.87 5.15 14.32
N ILE A 122 17.38 5.70 15.43
CA ILE A 122 17.10 5.17 16.77
C ILE A 122 15.65 5.46 17.17
N ALA A 123 15.19 6.69 16.92
CA ALA A 123 13.82 7.09 17.20
C ALA A 123 12.81 6.21 16.43
N THR A 124 13.06 6.00 15.14
CA THR A 124 12.14 5.23 14.28
C THR A 124 12.22 3.72 14.51
N LEU A 125 13.38 3.18 14.91
CA LEU A 125 13.49 1.78 15.34
C LEU A 125 12.75 1.52 16.67
N ALA A 126 12.81 2.46 17.60
CA ALA A 126 12.07 2.38 18.86
C ALA A 126 10.56 2.43 18.61
N THR A 127 10.08 3.43 17.86
CA THR A 127 8.64 3.54 17.54
C THR A 127 8.16 2.39 16.67
N MET A 128 8.99 1.85 15.77
CA MET A 128 8.67 0.64 15.03
C MET A 128 8.33 -0.53 15.96
N THR A 129 9.15 -0.73 17.00
CA THR A 129 8.95 -1.81 17.97
C THR A 129 7.68 -1.59 18.78
N VAL A 130 7.43 -0.35 19.23
CA VAL A 130 6.22 0.01 19.98
C VAL A 130 4.97 -0.17 19.12
N PHE A 131 4.91 0.42 17.93
CA PHE A 131 3.73 0.36 17.06
C PHE A 131 3.42 -1.07 16.62
N ARG A 132 4.46 -1.87 16.34
CA ARG A 132 4.32 -3.28 16.01
C ARG A 132 3.81 -4.09 17.21
N GLY A 133 4.32 -3.83 18.41
CA GLY A 133 3.85 -4.47 19.64
C GLY A 133 2.39 -4.13 19.94
N VAL A 134 2.01 -2.86 19.82
CA VAL A 134 0.62 -2.40 19.98
C VAL A 134 -0.29 -3.06 18.95
N THR A 135 0.13 -3.14 17.68
CA THR A 135 -0.64 -3.83 16.64
C THR A 135 -0.86 -5.29 17.01
N LEU A 136 0.19 -5.99 17.45
CA LEU A 136 0.11 -7.40 17.83
C LEU A 136 -0.86 -7.65 18.99
N VAL A 137 -0.86 -6.76 20.00
CA VAL A 137 -1.77 -6.84 21.14
C VAL A 137 -3.21 -6.57 20.73
N ILE A 138 -3.44 -5.61 19.83
CA ILE A 138 -4.78 -5.25 19.37
C ILE A 138 -5.38 -6.34 18.47
N THR A 139 -4.55 -7.00 17.64
CA THR A 139 -5.03 -8.00 16.68
C THR A 139 -4.88 -9.44 17.18
N ASP A 140 -4.38 -9.66 18.40
CA ASP A 140 -3.96 -10.98 18.91
C ASP A 140 -3.04 -11.75 17.94
N GLY A 141 -2.29 -11.03 17.10
CA GLY A 141 -1.49 -11.60 16.01
C GLY A 141 -2.28 -12.23 14.86
N ASN A 142 -3.60 -12.13 14.86
CA ASN A 142 -4.48 -12.65 13.83
C ASN A 142 -4.90 -11.55 12.82
N PRO A 143 -5.17 -11.91 11.56
CA PRO A 143 -5.78 -10.97 10.63
C PRO A 143 -7.20 -10.63 11.08
N ILE A 144 -7.55 -9.35 11.02
CA ILE A 144 -8.93 -8.90 11.30
C ILE A 144 -9.81 -9.34 10.13
N THR A 145 -10.69 -10.30 10.40
CA THR A 145 -11.70 -10.81 9.46
C THR A 145 -13.06 -10.19 9.76
N ASN A 146 -14.04 -10.33 8.86
CA ASN A 146 -15.40 -9.78 8.98
C ASN A 146 -15.56 -8.27 8.70
N LEU A 147 -14.78 -7.69 7.79
CA LEU A 147 -15.06 -6.34 7.31
C LEU A 147 -16.42 -6.32 6.59
N LYS A 148 -17.41 -5.61 7.15
CA LYS A 148 -18.72 -5.41 6.50
C LYS A 148 -18.50 -4.67 5.18
N ARG A 149 -19.27 -5.06 4.15
CA ARG A 149 -19.24 -4.56 2.77
C ARG A 149 -19.74 -3.11 2.64
N GLN A 150 -19.14 -2.19 3.39
CA GLN A 150 -19.43 -0.75 3.33
C GLN A 150 -18.42 0.02 2.46
N LEU A 151 -17.35 -0.66 2.00
CA LEU A 151 -16.31 -0.06 1.15
C LEU A 151 -16.65 -0.06 -0.35
N CYS A 152 -17.86 -0.50 -0.74
CA CYS A 152 -18.28 -0.40 -2.13
C CYS A 152 -18.67 1.05 -2.42
N ILE A 153 -17.68 1.91 -2.69
CA ILE A 153 -17.88 3.31 -3.05
C ILE A 153 -18.82 3.34 -4.28
N PRO A 154 -20.11 3.67 -4.13
CA PRO A 154 -21.05 3.65 -5.24
C PRO A 154 -20.92 4.92 -6.10
N ILE A 155 -19.80 5.65 -6.01
CA ILE A 155 -19.57 6.94 -6.67
C ILE A 155 -18.33 6.95 -7.56
N VAL A 156 -17.22 6.33 -7.14
CA VAL A 156 -16.00 6.24 -7.95
C VAL A 156 -16.12 5.10 -8.96
N TRP A 157 -16.65 3.94 -8.52
CA TRP A 157 -16.77 2.76 -9.37
C TRP A 157 -17.98 2.83 -10.30
N THR A 158 -19.13 3.33 -9.85
CA THR A 158 -20.30 3.51 -10.72
C THR A 158 -20.02 4.49 -11.85
N ARG A 159 -19.35 5.64 -11.63
CA ARG A 159 -19.08 6.59 -12.74
C ARG A 159 -18.02 6.10 -13.73
N LEU A 160 -16.96 5.43 -13.27
CA LEU A 160 -15.97 4.83 -14.18
C LEU A 160 -16.54 3.63 -14.96
N PHE A 161 -17.31 2.76 -14.30
CA PHE A 161 -17.95 1.63 -14.97
C PHE A 161 -19.19 2.03 -15.77
N TYR A 162 -19.91 3.11 -15.42
CA TYR A 162 -20.97 3.66 -16.29
C TYR A 162 -20.38 4.14 -17.60
N TRP A 163 -19.19 4.74 -17.60
CA TRP A 163 -18.50 5.14 -18.84
C TRP A 163 -18.13 3.90 -19.69
N TYR A 164 -17.64 2.84 -19.06
CA TYR A 164 -17.35 1.56 -19.73
C TYR A 164 -18.62 0.82 -20.20
N SER A 165 -19.71 0.87 -19.44
CA SER A 165 -21.01 0.25 -19.74
C SER A 165 -21.80 0.98 -20.82
N SER A 166 -21.75 2.32 -20.82
CA SER A 166 -22.40 3.15 -21.86
C SER A 166 -21.77 2.91 -23.24
N ALA A 167 -20.53 2.44 -23.30
CA ALA A 167 -19.84 2.04 -24.52
C ALA A 167 -20.17 0.60 -24.98
N CYS A 168 -20.84 -0.23 -24.16
CA CYS A 168 -20.96 -1.68 -24.43
C CYS A 168 -22.37 -2.30 -24.26
N HIS A 169 -23.42 -1.58 -23.85
CA HIS A 169 -24.81 -2.10 -23.78
C HIS A 169 -24.96 -3.46 -23.06
N TYR A 170 -24.32 -3.61 -21.89
CA TYR A 170 -24.57 -4.74 -20.99
C TYR A 170 -25.18 -4.26 -19.66
N ASP A 171 -26.17 -5.00 -19.15
CA ASP A 171 -26.87 -4.75 -17.88
C ASP A 171 -25.94 -4.98 -16.68
N VAL A 172 -25.32 -3.89 -16.19
CA VAL A 172 -24.28 -3.90 -15.15
C VAL A 172 -24.81 -4.20 -13.74
N HIS A 173 -26.14 -4.22 -13.57
CA HIS A 173 -26.76 -4.42 -12.26
C HIS A 173 -26.43 -5.80 -11.65
N TYR A 174 -26.24 -6.83 -12.48
CA TYR A 174 -25.87 -8.18 -12.02
C TYR A 174 -24.37 -8.33 -11.70
N LEU A 175 -23.50 -7.62 -12.44
CA LEU A 175 -22.05 -7.62 -12.18
C LEU A 175 -21.69 -6.91 -10.88
N TYR A 176 -22.46 -5.87 -10.50
CA TYR A 176 -22.28 -5.18 -9.22
C TYR A 176 -22.54 -6.08 -8.02
N TYR A 177 -23.53 -6.99 -8.09
CA TYR A 177 -23.79 -7.97 -7.04
C TYR A 177 -22.78 -9.13 -7.07
N SER A 178 -22.46 -9.67 -8.26
CA SER A 178 -21.57 -10.83 -8.38
C SER A 178 -20.10 -10.55 -8.07
N LEU A 179 -19.58 -9.35 -8.40
CA LEU A 179 -18.20 -8.95 -8.02
C LEU A 179 -18.09 -8.61 -6.53
N CYS A 180 -19.21 -8.31 -5.89
CA CYS A 180 -19.29 -8.06 -4.47
C CYS A 180 -19.29 -9.38 -3.68
N ASP A 181 -19.95 -10.43 -4.17
CA ASP A 181 -20.11 -11.72 -3.45
C ASP A 181 -18.88 -12.66 -3.43
N THR A 182 -17.85 -12.39 -4.23
CA THR A 182 -16.65 -13.25 -4.31
C THR A 182 -15.42 -12.74 -3.55
N ALA A 183 -15.57 -11.77 -2.65
CA ALA A 183 -14.49 -11.23 -1.81
C ALA A 183 -14.82 -11.31 -0.32
#